data_AF-A0A7S4AZK4-F1
#
_entry.id   AF-A0A7S4AZK4-F1
#
_cell.length_a   1.000
_cell.length_b   1.000
_cell.length_c   1.000
_cell.angle_alpha   90.00
_cell.angle_beta   90.00
_cell.angle_gamma   90.00
#
_symmetry.space_group_name_H-M   'P 1'
#
loop_
_entity.id
_entity.type
_entity.pdbx_description
1 polymer ?
#
loop_
_entity_poly.entity_id
_entity_poly.type
_entity_poly.pdbx_seq_one_letter_code
_entity_poly.pdbx_strand_id
1 'polypeptide(L)'
;ADAGFYALIGAAAMLAGVTRMTISLTVIICEVSDDAASLLPLTVTILTAKLVGDLFNASLYDAAIALAGWPYLEHEPPHCFASACAEDVMTADVVDLAEIE
;
A
#
# COMPACT_ATOMS: atom_id res chain seq x y z
N ALA A 1 5.97 -7.75 32.07
CA ALA A 1 6.03 -7.63 30.61
C ALA A 1 5.57 -8.95 30.05
N ASP A 2 4.47 -8.97 29.32
CA ASP A 2 3.91 -10.21 28.79
C ASP A 2 4.58 -10.56 27.46
N ALA A 3 5.22 -11.72 27.38
CA ALA A 3 6.00 -12.11 26.21
C ALA A 3 5.11 -12.28 24.96
N GLY A 4 3.85 -12.68 25.15
CA GLY A 4 2.88 -12.83 24.07
C GLY A 4 2.56 -11.52 23.36
N PHE A 5 2.47 -10.43 24.13
CA PHE A 5 2.19 -9.11 23.57
C PHE A 5 3.32 -8.61 22.66
N TYR A 6 4.57 -8.74 23.10
CA TYR A 6 5.71 -8.35 22.27
C TYR A 6 5.91 -9.27 21.06
N ALA A 7 5.62 -10.56 21.19
CA ALA A 7 5.62 -11.49 20.07
C ALA A 7 4.58 -11.09 19.01
N LEU A 8 3.38 -10.70 19.42
CA LEU A 8 2.32 -10.21 18.53
C LEU A 8 2.76 -8.93 17.80
N ILE A 9 3.29 -7.94 18.53
CA ILE A 9 3.79 -6.69 17.95
C ILE A 9 4.90 -6.96 16.93
N GLY A 10 5.84 -7.86 17.24
CA GLY A 10 6.92 -8.24 16.33
C GLY A 10 6.42 -8.91 15.05
N ALA A 11 5.45 -9.83 15.17
CA ALA A 11 4.81 -10.48 14.03
C ALA A 11 4.05 -9.46 13.15
N ALA A 12 3.30 -8.55 13.79
CA ALA A 12 2.60 -7.47 13.10
C ALA A 12 3.56 -6.55 12.34
N ALA A 13 4.67 -6.17 12.96
CA ALA A 13 5.71 -5.33 12.36
C ALA A 13 6.36 -6.00 11.15
N MET A 14 6.66 -7.30 11.24
CA MET A 14 7.20 -8.06 10.11
C MET A 14 6.22 -8.09 8.94
N LEU A 15 4.95 -8.39 9.20
CA LEU A 15 3.95 -8.48 8.13
C LEU A 15 3.67 -7.12 7.50
N ALA A 16 3.59 -6.04 8.30
CA ALA A 16 3.50 -4.67 7.83
C ALA A 16 4.72 -4.27 6.98
N GLY A 17 5.92 -4.66 7.40
CA GLY A 17 7.17 -4.36 6.70
C GLY A 17 7.29 -5.05 5.33
N VAL A 18 6.73 -6.26 5.19
CA VAL A 18 6.72 -7.02 3.92
C VAL A 18 5.60 -6.56 2.99
N THR A 19 4.38 -6.38 3.52
CA THR A 19 3.17 -6.14 2.72
C THR A 19 2.82 -4.67 2.53
N ARG A 20 3.36 -3.76 3.35
CA ARG A 20 2.99 -2.33 3.42
C ARG A 20 1.52 -2.04 3.75
N MET A 21 0.75 -3.03 4.18
CA MET A 21 -0.60 -2.82 4.69
C MET A 21 -0.56 -2.25 6.10
N THR A 22 -1.22 -1.11 6.32
CA THR A 22 -1.21 -0.40 7.61
C THR A 22 -2.54 -0.52 8.34
N ILE A 23 -3.53 0.29 7.97
CA ILE A 23 -4.80 0.43 8.70
C ILE A 23 -5.58 -0.89 8.71
N SER A 24 -5.71 -1.54 7.54
CA SER A 24 -6.40 -2.83 7.43
C SER A 24 -5.76 -3.89 8.33
N LEU A 25 -4.43 -3.99 8.31
CA LEU A 25 -3.70 -4.95 9.12
C LEU A 25 -3.90 -4.71 10.62
N THR A 26 -3.76 -3.45 11.06
CA THR A 26 -3.98 -3.09 12.46
C THR A 26 -5.39 -3.49 12.92
N VAL A 27 -6.41 -3.21 12.12
CA VAL A 27 -7.80 -3.55 12.45
C VAL A 27 -8.01 -5.06 12.50
N ILE A 28 -7.46 -5.82 11.55
CA ILE A 28 -7.54 -7.29 11.55
C ILE A 28 -6.92 -7.87 12.82
N ILE A 29 -5.72 -7.42 13.21
CA ILE A 29 -5.04 -7.93 14.40
C ILE A 29 -5.78 -7.53 15.68
N CYS A 30 -6.30 -6.30 15.73
CA CYS A 30 -7.10 -5.79 16.83
C CYS A 30 -8.37 -6.62 17.04
N GLU A 31 -9.10 -6.89 15.95
CA GLU A 31 -10.34 -7.67 15.97
C GLU A 31 -10.07 -9.13 16.36
N VAL A 32 -9.04 -9.77 15.79
CA VAL A 32 -8.68 -11.15 16.10
C VAL A 32 -8.25 -11.32 17.56
N SER A 33 -7.63 -10.30 18.14
CA SER A 33 -7.16 -10.33 19.53
C SER A 33 -8.24 -9.93 20.54
N ASP A 34 -9.37 -9.38 20.07
CA ASP A 34 -10.44 -8.77 20.90
C ASP A 34 -9.90 -7.76 21.93
N ASP A 35 -8.78 -7.09 21.62
CA ASP A 35 -8.09 -6.18 22.53
C ASP A 35 -7.86 -4.81 21.89
N ALA A 36 -8.88 -3.96 21.98
CA ALA A 36 -8.85 -2.60 21.47
C ALA A 36 -7.88 -1.67 22.23
N ALA A 37 -7.48 -2.02 23.47
CA ALA A 37 -6.55 -1.21 24.24
C ALA A 37 -5.15 -1.19 23.61
N SER A 38 -4.80 -2.26 22.89
CA SER A 38 -3.52 -2.42 22.21
C SER A 38 -3.45 -1.77 20.82
N LEU A 39 -4.51 -1.07 20.39
CA LEU A 39 -4.59 -0.44 19.07
C LEU A 39 -3.50 0.61 18.83
N LEU A 40 -3.28 1.50 19.80
CA LEU A 40 -2.28 2.57 19.69
C LEU A 40 -0.85 2.02 19.50
N PRO A 41 -0.33 1.14 20.39
CA PRO A 41 1.01 0.60 20.23
C PRO A 41 1.18 -0.24 18.95
N LEU A 42 0.15 -0.99 18.53
CA LEU A 42 0.18 -1.73 17.26
C LEU A 42 0.32 -0.79 16.06
N THR A 43 -0.49 0.27 16.01
CA THR A 43 -0.47 1.24 14.91
C THR A 43 0.88 1.94 14.79
N VAL A 44 1.46 2.37 15.90
CA VAL A 44 2.78 3.03 15.93
C VAL A 44 3.87 2.08 15.42
N THR A 45 3.82 0.81 15.83
CA THR A 45 4.80 -0.20 15.38
C THR A 45 4.66 -0.51 13.89
N ILE A 46 3.43 -0.71 13.41
CA ILE A 46 3.13 -0.96 12.00
C ILE A 46 3.56 0.23 11.14
N LEU A 47 3.30 1.47 11.58
CA LEU A 47 3.68 2.67 10.85
C LEU A 47 5.20 2.84 10.77
N THR A 48 5.91 2.60 11.88
CA THR A 48 7.39 2.64 11.88
C THR A 48 7.99 1.56 10.97
N ALA A 49 7.46 0.34 10.99
CA ALA A 49 7.87 -0.72 10.08
C ALA A 49 7.60 -0.37 8.60
N LYS A 50 6.45 0.25 8.32
CA LYS A 50 6.10 0.73 6.98
C LYS A 50 7.08 1.79 6.49
N LEU A 51 7.31 2.84 7.27
CA LEU A 51 8.24 3.94 6.94
C LEU A 51 9.67 3.45 6.71
N VAL A 52 10.17 2.60 7.61
CA VAL A 52 11.53 2.06 7.48
C VAL A 52 11.67 1.28 6.19
N GLY A 53 10.73 0.41 5.87
CA GLY A 53 10.90 -0.34 4.64
C GLY A 53 10.55 0.45 3.37
N ASP A 54 9.66 1.44 3.39
CA ASP A 54 9.43 2.36 2.25
C ASP A 54 10.74 3.06 1.84
N LEU A 55 11.67 3.28 2.79
CA LEU A 55 12.99 3.85 2.54
C LEU A 55 13.95 2.89 1.81
N PHE A 56 13.78 1.56 1.97
CA PHE A 56 14.73 0.57 1.46
C PHE A 56 14.20 -0.22 0.26
N ASN A 57 12.93 -0.64 0.26
CA ASN A 57 12.38 -1.58 -0.72
C ASN A 57 10.88 -1.34 -0.97
N ALA A 58 10.45 -1.63 -2.20
CA ALA A 58 9.04 -1.74 -2.58
C ALA A 58 8.33 -2.88 -1.81
N SER A 59 7.00 -2.83 -1.73
CA SER A 59 6.24 -3.90 -1.09
C SER A 59 6.37 -5.21 -1.87
N LEU A 60 6.16 -6.34 -1.18
CA LEU A 60 6.12 -7.66 -1.85
C LEU A 60 5.06 -7.70 -2.97
N TYR A 61 3.91 -7.04 -2.76
CA TYR A 61 2.83 -7.03 -3.72
C TYR A 61 3.17 -6.19 -4.95
N ASP A 62 3.76 -5.01 -4.77
CA ASP A 62 4.17 -4.16 -5.88
C ASP A 62 5.27 -4.83 -6.71
N ALA A 63 6.23 -5.50 -6.05
CA ALA A 63 7.27 -6.25 -6.73
C ALA A 63 6.71 -7.42 -7.56
N ALA A 64 5.69 -8.12 -7.04
CA ALA A 64 5.03 -9.19 -7.77
C ALA A 64 4.26 -8.68 -9.00
N ILE A 65 3.57 -7.55 -8.87
CA ILE A 65 2.86 -6.88 -9.99
C ILE A 65 3.84 -6.45 -11.07
N ALA A 66 4.96 -5.83 -10.66
CA ALA A 66 6.02 -5.41 -11.58
C ALA A 66 6.62 -6.61 -12.36
N LEU A 67 6.86 -7.74 -11.68
CA LEU A 67 7.37 -8.95 -12.31
C LEU A 67 6.37 -9.60 -13.27
N ALA A 68 5.06 -9.50 -12.98
CA ALA A 68 4.00 -10.00 -13.85
C ALA A 68 3.77 -9.12 -15.09
N GLY A 69 4.31 -7.88 -15.11
CA GLY A 69 4.14 -6.94 -16.21
C GLY A 69 2.72 -6.38 -16.33
N TRP A 70 1.97 -6.33 -15.23
CA TRP A 70 0.60 -5.82 -15.24
C TRP A 70 0.58 -4.28 -15.18
N PRO A 71 -0.25 -3.60 -15.99
CA PRO A 71 -0.42 -2.16 -15.91
C PRO A 71 -1.25 -1.81 -14.67
N TYR A 72 -0.57 -1.55 -13.54
CA TYR A 72 -1.18 -1.13 -12.29
C TYR A 72 -1.04 0.38 -12.11
N LEU A 73 -2.15 1.03 -11.71
CA LEU A 73 -2.20 2.46 -11.45
C LEU A 73 -2.16 2.70 -9.92
N GLU A 74 -1.18 3.49 -9.48
CA GLU A 74 -1.05 3.88 -8.08
C GLU A 74 -2.15 4.86 -7.63
N HIS A 75 -2.32 5.02 -6.31
CA HIS A 75 -3.36 5.87 -5.74
C HIS A 75 -3.17 7.36 -6.09
N GLU A 76 -1.93 7.81 -6.13
CA GLU A 76 -1.56 9.18 -6.48
C GLU A 76 -0.66 9.17 -7.73
N PRO A 77 -0.79 10.17 -8.62
CA PRO A 77 0.12 10.29 -9.75
C PRO A 77 1.55 10.60 -9.25
N PRO A 78 2.58 10.14 -9.97
CA PRO A 78 3.95 10.48 -9.62
C PRO A 78 4.17 11.99 -9.64
N HIS A 79 5.02 12.51 -8.74
CA HIS A 79 5.25 13.97 -8.63
C HIS A 79 5.71 14.64 -9.93
N CYS A 80 6.34 13.91 -10.86
CA CYS A 80 6.72 14.44 -12.17
C CYS A 80 5.53 14.75 -13.10
N PHE A 81 4.34 14.18 -12.83
CA PHE A 81 3.11 14.48 -13.55
C PHE A 81 2.39 15.73 -13.02
N ALA A 82 2.93 16.40 -11.99
CA ALA A 82 2.30 17.61 -11.43
C ALA A 82 2.17 18.75 -12.45
N SER A 83 3.05 18.82 -13.45
CA SER A 83 2.99 19.79 -14.55
C SER A 83 2.57 19.19 -15.89
N ALA A 84 2.22 17.89 -15.93
CA ALA A 84 1.82 17.23 -17.17
C ALA A 84 0.35 17.56 -17.49
N CYS A 85 0.07 17.80 -18.77
CA CYS A 85 -1.27 18.04 -19.28
C CYS A 85 -1.85 16.74 -19.86
N ALA A 86 -3.18 16.67 -19.96
CA ALA A 86 -3.84 15.51 -20.58
C ALA A 86 -3.40 15.29 -22.04
N GLU A 87 -3.00 16.37 -22.72
CA GLU A 87 -2.45 16.32 -24.08
C GLU A 87 -1.13 15.55 -24.19
N ASP A 88 -0.33 15.49 -23.12
CA ASP A 88 0.96 14.80 -23.11
C ASP A 88 0.81 13.27 -23.02
N VAL A 89 -0.34 12.79 -22.52
CA VAL A 89 -0.58 11.37 -22.22
C VAL A 89 -1.60 10.75 -23.17
N MET A 90 -2.56 11.53 -23.68
CA MET A 90 -3.62 11.03 -24.55
C MET A 90 -3.09 10.49 -25.88
N THR A 91 -3.75 9.48 -26.43
CA THR A 91 -3.51 9.05 -27.81
C THR A 91 -4.18 10.04 -28.76
N ALA A 92 -3.39 10.70 -29.63
CA ALA A 92 -3.89 11.74 -30.52
C ALA A 92 -4.69 11.21 -31.72
N ASP A 93 -4.37 10.00 -32.19
CA ASP A 93 -5.05 9.36 -33.31
C ASP A 93 -6.16 8.44 -32.79
N VAL A 94 -7.37 8.99 -32.72
CA VAL A 94 -8.56 8.29 -32.24
C VAL A 94 -9.39 7.78 -33.41
N VAL A 95 -9.84 6.53 -33.34
CA VAL A 95 -10.79 5.98 -34.30
C VAL A 95 -12.20 6.38 -33.88
N ASP A 96 -12.83 7.25 -34.65
CA ASP A 96 -14.20 7.70 -34.44
C ASP A 96 -15.21 6.87 -35.25
N LEU A 97 -16.42 6.73 -34.71
CA LEU A 97 -17.56 6.13 -35.39
C LEU A 97 -18.62 7.22 -35.55
N ALA A 98 -18.98 7.51 -36.81
CA ALA A 98 -20.04 8.47 -37.10
C ALA A 98 -21.41 7.89 -36.71
N GLU A 99 -22.28 8.72 -36.16
CA GLU A 99 -23.67 8.36 -35.88
C GLU A 99 -24.42 8.10 -37.20
N ILE A 100 -25.15 6.98 -37.27
CA ILE A 100 -25.94 6.59 -38.43
C ILE A 100 -27.40 6.95 -38.14
N GLU A 101 -27.92 7.96 -38.83
CA GLU A 101 -29.37 8.25 -38.88
C GLU A 101 -30.16 7.17 -39.63
#